data_AF-A0A016W320-F1
#
_entry.id   AF-A0A016W320-F1
#
_cell.length_a   1.000
_cell.length_b   1.000
_cell.length_c   1.000
_cell.angle_alpha   90.00
_cell.angle_beta   90.00
_cell.angle_gamma   90.00
#
_symmetry.space_group_name_H-M   'P 1'
#
loop_
_entity.id
_entity.type
_entity.pdbx_description
1 polymer ?
#
loop_
_entity_poly.entity_id
_entity_poly.type
_entity_poly.pdbx_seq_one_letter_code
_entity_poly.pdbx_strand_id
1 'polypeptide(L)'
;MHHAFVDLIWETWRQKHQNKQERETQYPYDDSTCSSQAHFMNNSMVPWYGKSNIHGLSNNYTDFLYEYAPRPTCNYANKTQCNSEYLFCDLSNGEPHCAAKIKIGGYCDQYIYSEFPIEGNLPHY
;
A
#
# COMPACT_ATOMS: atom_id res chain seq x y z
N MET A 1 -2.64 0.49 11.06
CA MET A 1 -2.01 0.98 9.81
C MET A 1 -1.84 -0.09 8.73
N HIS A 2 -1.67 -1.38 9.04
CA HIS A 2 -1.50 -2.44 8.02
C HIS A 2 -2.61 -2.49 6.95
N HIS A 3 -3.88 -2.56 7.36
CA HIS A 3 -4.99 -2.67 6.38
C HIS A 3 -5.20 -1.41 5.55
N ALA A 4 -4.93 -0.22 6.08
CA ALA A 4 -4.97 1.02 5.30
C ALA A 4 -3.88 1.03 4.20
N PHE A 5 -2.72 0.43 4.46
CA PHE A 5 -1.69 0.26 3.43
C PHE A 5 -2.09 -0.76 2.36
N VAL A 6 -2.72 -1.86 2.75
CA VAL A 6 -3.25 -2.86 1.80
C VAL A 6 -4.33 -2.22 0.92
N ASP A 7 -5.25 -1.44 1.50
CA ASP A 7 -6.30 -0.74 0.76
C ASP A 7 -5.72 0.33 -0.18
N LEU A 8 -4.68 1.07 0.22
CA LEU A 8 -3.94 1.97 -0.68
C LEU A 8 -3.38 1.25 -1.91
N ILE A 9 -2.75 0.08 -1.72
CA ILE A 9 -2.20 -0.70 -2.84
C ILE A 9 -3.33 -1.12 -3.78
N TRP A 10 -4.43 -1.61 -3.22
CA TRP A 10 -5.59 -2.02 -3.99
C TRP A 10 -6.20 -0.84 -4.77
N GLU A 11 -6.38 0.31 -4.13
CA GLU A 11 -6.91 1.52 -4.77
C GLU A 11 -5.99 2.03 -5.89
N THR A 12 -4.67 2.02 -5.67
CA THR A 12 -3.70 2.37 -6.72
C THR A 12 -3.83 1.44 -7.93
N TRP A 13 -4.04 0.14 -7.70
CA TRP A 13 -4.28 -0.82 -8.77
C TRP A 13 -5.58 -0.51 -9.51
N ARG A 14 -6.69 -0.27 -8.79
CA ARG A 14 -7.98 0.10 -9.38
C ARG A 14 -7.87 1.34 -10.25
N GLN A 15 -7.14 2.35 -9.77
CA GLN A 15 -6.94 3.60 -10.50
C GLN A 15 -6.20 3.43 -11.82
N LYS A 16 -5.22 2.52 -11.85
CA LYS A 16 -4.39 2.25 -13.02
C LYS A 16 -5.06 1.36 -14.06
N HIS A 17 -5.95 0.46 -13.65
CA HIS A 17 -6.47 -0.60 -14.53
C HIS A 17 -7.97 -0.51 -14.81
N GLN A 18 -8.72 0.30 -14.06
CA GLN A 18 -10.17 0.39 -14.18
C GLN A 18 -10.62 1.86 -14.31
N ASN A 19 -11.59 2.09 -15.18
CA ASN A 19 -12.35 3.33 -15.22
C ASN A 19 -13.33 3.41 -14.04
N LYS A 20 -13.97 4.57 -13.83
CA LYS A 20 -14.84 4.82 -12.66
C LYS A 20 -15.99 3.81 -12.56
N GLN A 21 -16.58 3.40 -13.67
CA GLN A 21 -17.69 2.44 -13.70
C GLN A 21 -17.22 1.00 -13.44
N GLU A 22 -16.08 0.60 -14.02
CA GLU A 22 -15.49 -0.72 -13.81
C GLU A 22 -15.15 -0.97 -12.35
N ARG A 23 -14.64 0.04 -11.64
CA ARG A 23 -14.30 -0.04 -10.21
C ARG A 23 -15.45 -0.43 -9.31
N GLU A 24 -16.68 -0.12 -9.69
CA GLU A 24 -17.89 -0.41 -8.89
C GLU A 24 -18.56 -1.73 -9.27
N THR A 25 -18.14 -2.37 -10.36
CA THR A 25 -18.87 -3.50 -10.96
C THR A 25 -18.04 -4.76 -11.15
N GLN A 26 -16.72 -4.66 -11.26
CA GLN A 26 -15.83 -5.79 -11.51
C GLN A 26 -15.49 -6.56 -10.22
N TYR A 27 -16.48 -7.25 -9.65
CA TYR A 27 -16.28 -8.25 -8.61
C TYR A 27 -16.11 -9.64 -9.26
N PRO A 28 -15.23 -10.53 -8.73
CA PRO A 28 -15.08 -11.89 -9.26
C PRO A 28 -16.41 -12.67 -9.32
N TYR A 29 -16.57 -13.55 -10.29
CA TYR A 29 -17.75 -14.43 -10.33
C TYR A 29 -17.76 -15.38 -9.14
N ASP A 30 -18.96 -15.67 -8.64
CA ASP A 30 -19.16 -16.59 -7.52
C ASP A 30 -18.78 -18.02 -7.94
N ASP A 31 -17.71 -18.54 -7.33
CA ASP A 31 -17.21 -19.89 -7.59
C ASP A 31 -16.82 -20.59 -6.28
N SER A 32 -17.63 -21.59 -5.91
CA SER A 32 -17.42 -22.39 -4.70
C SER A 32 -16.17 -23.29 -4.75
N THR A 33 -15.58 -23.50 -5.92
CA THR A 33 -14.32 -24.24 -6.08
C THR A 33 -13.09 -23.36 -5.81
N CYS A 34 -13.25 -22.04 -5.90
CA CYS A 34 -12.18 -21.05 -5.70
C CYS A 34 -12.25 -20.40 -4.30
N SER A 35 -13.45 -20.12 -3.81
CA SER A 35 -13.64 -19.45 -2.52
C SER A 35 -14.89 -19.93 -1.79
N SER A 36 -14.95 -19.71 -0.47
CA SER A 36 -16.17 -19.99 0.30
C SER A 36 -17.30 -19.04 -0.09
N GLN A 37 -18.55 -19.45 0.13
CA GLN A 37 -19.73 -18.62 -0.14
C GLN A 37 -19.64 -17.24 0.56
N ALA A 38 -18.98 -17.14 1.71
CA ALA A 38 -18.80 -15.87 2.41
C ALA A 38 -18.13 -14.78 1.55
N HIS A 39 -17.39 -15.14 0.50
CA HIS A 39 -16.74 -14.20 -0.43
C HIS A 39 -17.55 -13.89 -1.68
N PHE A 40 -18.75 -14.46 -1.83
CA PHE A 40 -19.59 -14.21 -3.00
C PHE A 40 -20.10 -12.78 -3.01
N MET A 41 -20.29 -12.24 -4.22
CA MET A 41 -20.60 -10.84 -4.49
C MET A 41 -21.75 -10.29 -3.63
N ASN A 42 -22.84 -11.07 -3.57
CA ASN A 42 -24.08 -10.67 -2.90
C ASN A 42 -24.18 -11.15 -1.45
N ASN A 43 -23.19 -11.89 -0.95
CA ASN A 43 -23.20 -12.35 0.44
C ASN A 43 -22.84 -11.22 1.41
N SER A 44 -23.40 -11.32 2.62
CA SER A 44 -23.23 -10.30 3.65
C SER A 44 -21.78 -10.20 4.09
N MET A 45 -21.28 -8.97 4.11
CA MET A 45 -19.98 -8.64 4.67
C MET A 45 -20.15 -8.63 6.20
N VAL A 46 -19.89 -9.75 6.87
CA VAL A 46 -20.12 -9.88 8.32
C VAL A 46 -19.06 -9.08 9.10
N PRO A 47 -19.42 -8.32 10.16
CA PRO A 47 -20.74 -8.20 10.81
C PRO A 47 -21.58 -6.99 10.36
N TRP A 48 -21.33 -6.42 9.19
CA TRP A 48 -21.97 -5.19 8.73
C TRP A 48 -23.34 -5.45 8.08
N TYR A 49 -24.41 -5.27 8.87
CA TYR A 49 -25.79 -5.41 8.40
C TYR A 49 -26.11 -4.47 7.23
N GLY A 50 -26.80 -5.02 6.21
CA GLY A 50 -27.18 -4.27 5.01
C GLY A 50 -26.04 -4.02 4.02
N LYS A 51 -24.84 -4.55 4.27
CA LYS A 51 -23.70 -4.50 3.34
C LYS A 51 -23.37 -5.91 2.83
N SER A 52 -23.33 -6.05 1.51
CA SER A 52 -22.76 -7.20 0.80
C SER A 52 -21.33 -6.90 0.36
N ASN A 53 -20.57 -7.93 -0.02
CA ASN A 53 -19.17 -7.78 -0.43
C ASN A 53 -18.99 -6.82 -1.62
N ILE A 54 -19.91 -6.83 -2.60
CA ILE A 54 -19.86 -5.90 -3.74
C ILE A 54 -19.91 -4.43 -3.31
N HIS A 55 -20.57 -4.11 -2.20
CA HIS A 55 -20.58 -2.73 -1.70
C HIS A 55 -19.20 -2.24 -1.25
N GLY A 56 -18.22 -3.14 -1.02
CA GLY A 56 -16.82 -2.79 -0.78
C GLY A 56 -16.15 -2.13 -1.99
N LEU A 57 -16.71 -2.28 -3.19
CA LEU A 57 -16.18 -1.69 -4.44
C LEU A 57 -16.56 -0.23 -4.66
N SER A 58 -17.46 0.35 -3.85
CA SER A 58 -17.99 1.69 -4.13
C SER A 58 -16.91 2.76 -4.15
N ASN A 59 -16.94 3.63 -5.15
CA ASN A 59 -16.06 4.80 -5.20
C ASN A 59 -16.43 5.85 -4.14
N ASN A 60 -17.63 5.76 -3.54
CA ASN A 60 -18.09 6.70 -2.52
C ASN A 60 -17.15 6.75 -1.30
N TYR A 61 -16.44 5.67 -1.00
CA TYR A 61 -15.47 5.68 0.09
C TYR A 61 -14.32 6.65 -0.17
N THR A 62 -13.76 6.62 -1.38
CA THR A 62 -12.66 7.52 -1.78
C THR A 62 -13.13 8.90 -2.26
N ASP A 63 -14.39 9.00 -2.70
CA ASP A 63 -14.96 10.27 -3.16
C ASP A 63 -15.45 11.15 -1.99
N PHE A 64 -15.92 10.55 -0.88
CA PHE A 64 -16.62 11.29 0.17
C PHE A 64 -16.19 10.98 1.61
N LEU A 65 -15.48 9.87 1.87
CA LEU A 65 -15.17 9.45 3.25
C LEU A 65 -13.70 9.62 3.61
N TYR A 66 -12.78 9.17 2.75
CA TYR A 66 -11.34 9.27 2.98
C TYR A 66 -10.58 9.48 1.68
N GLU A 67 -9.38 10.02 1.81
CA GLU A 67 -8.40 10.07 0.73
C GLU A 67 -7.05 9.52 1.21
N TYR A 68 -6.23 9.09 0.26
CA TYR A 68 -4.87 8.66 0.54
C TYR A 68 -3.89 9.80 0.33
N ALA A 69 -3.06 10.07 1.33
CA ALA A 69 -1.89 10.92 1.15
C ALA A 69 -0.94 10.29 0.12
N PRO A 70 -0.25 11.10 -0.71
CA PRO A 70 0.75 10.59 -1.64
C PRO A 70 1.86 9.86 -0.87
N ARG A 71 2.43 8.82 -1.49
CA ARG A 71 3.61 8.15 -0.93
C ARG A 71 4.75 9.17 -0.77
N PRO A 72 5.48 9.14 0.35
CA PRO A 72 6.64 10.00 0.51
C PRO A 72 7.66 9.71 -0.58
N THR A 73 8.28 10.76 -1.11
CA THR A 73 9.29 10.68 -2.16
C THR A 73 10.57 11.34 -1.67
N CYS A 74 11.68 11.03 -2.33
CA CYS A 74 12.96 11.65 -2.09
C CYS A 74 13.74 11.76 -3.41
N ASN A 75 14.87 12.44 -3.39
CA ASN A 75 15.74 12.57 -4.55
C ASN A 75 17.19 12.82 -4.10
N TYR A 76 18.12 12.86 -5.07
CA TYR A 76 19.54 13.10 -4.79
C TYR A 76 19.83 14.42 -4.08
N ALA A 77 19.02 15.45 -4.29
CA ALA A 77 19.19 16.77 -3.65
C ALA A 77 18.57 16.82 -2.25
N ASN A 78 17.56 16.00 -1.96
CA ASN A 78 16.85 16.01 -0.69
C ASN A 78 16.58 14.59 -0.16
N LYS A 79 17.60 14.05 0.53
CA LYS A 79 17.59 12.67 1.06
C LYS A 79 16.72 12.48 2.31
N THR A 80 16.27 13.56 2.95
CA THR A 80 15.52 13.51 4.22
C THR A 80 14.00 13.59 4.05
N GLN A 81 13.50 13.69 2.81
CA GLN A 81 12.05 13.90 2.53
C GLN A 81 11.15 12.70 2.82
N CYS A 82 11.70 11.52 3.12
CA CYS A 82 10.90 10.37 3.50
C CYS A 82 10.12 10.57 4.81
N ASN A 83 10.57 11.52 5.65
CA ASN A 83 9.86 12.05 6.83
C ASN A 83 9.20 10.98 7.72
N SER A 84 9.89 9.86 7.92
CA SER A 84 9.44 8.73 8.73
C SER A 84 10.65 8.09 9.38
N GLU A 85 10.52 7.72 10.66
CA GLU A 85 11.58 7.01 11.38
C GLU A 85 11.84 5.60 10.81
N TYR A 86 10.86 5.04 10.10
CA TYR A 86 10.89 3.70 9.51
C TYR A 86 11.29 3.68 8.04
N LEU A 87 11.46 4.84 7.40
CA LEU A 87 11.82 4.93 5.98
C LEU A 87 13.20 5.58 5.81
N PHE A 88 13.89 5.21 4.75
CA PHE A 88 15.09 5.89 4.27
C PHE A 88 14.97 6.17 2.77
N CYS A 89 15.78 7.08 2.26
CA CYS A 89 15.86 7.36 0.84
C CYS A 89 16.81 6.38 0.17
N ASP A 90 16.26 5.46 -0.63
CA ASP A 90 17.02 4.54 -1.48
C ASP A 90 17.40 5.28 -2.77
N LEU A 91 18.70 5.41 -3.00
CA LEU A 91 19.30 6.00 -4.19
C LEU A 91 20.07 4.95 -5.01
N SER A 92 20.16 3.71 -4.52
CA SER A 92 21.02 2.66 -5.04
C SER A 92 20.25 1.68 -5.93
N ASN A 93 18.94 1.53 -5.75
CA ASN A 93 18.12 0.53 -6.45
C ASN A 93 17.12 1.15 -7.46
N GLY A 94 17.63 2.01 -8.34
CA GLY A 94 16.86 2.61 -9.44
C GLY A 94 16.51 4.08 -9.19
N GLU A 95 15.30 4.49 -9.58
CA GLU A 95 14.83 5.85 -9.32
C GLU A 95 14.73 6.13 -7.82
N PRO A 96 15.19 7.30 -7.33
CA PRO A 96 15.12 7.66 -5.93
C PRO A 96 13.73 7.48 -5.34
N HIS A 97 13.62 6.69 -4.28
CA HIS A 97 12.34 6.42 -3.62
C HIS A 97 12.52 6.14 -2.13
N CYS A 98 11.44 6.33 -1.37
CA CYS A 98 11.44 6.03 0.04
C CYS A 98 11.18 4.53 0.25
N ALA A 99 12.14 3.84 0.84
CA ALA A 99 12.09 2.42 1.15
C ALA A 99 12.02 2.19 2.67
N ALA A 100 11.50 1.04 3.09
CA ALA A 100 11.47 0.66 4.49
C ALA A 100 12.87 0.33 4.99
N LYS A 101 13.23 0.83 6.18
CA LYS A 101 14.50 0.51 6.82
C LYS A 101 14.65 -0.99 7.08
N ILE A 102 15.90 -1.42 7.02
CA ILE A 102 16.35 -2.78 7.18
C ILE A 102 16.54 -3.03 8.67
N LYS A 103 15.97 -4.14 9.15
CA LYS A 103 16.17 -4.56 10.53
C LYS A 103 17.65 -4.90 10.80
N ILE A 104 18.07 -4.72 12.05
CA ILE A 104 19.40 -5.13 12.51
C ILE A 104 19.66 -6.60 12.12
N GLY A 105 20.82 -6.85 11.50
CA GLY A 105 21.20 -8.16 10.97
C GLY A 105 20.76 -8.43 9.52
N GLY A 106 20.05 -7.50 8.88
CA GLY A 106 19.72 -7.57 7.46
C GLY A 106 20.87 -7.17 6.54
N TYR A 107 20.82 -7.63 5.29
CA TYR A 107 21.84 -7.36 4.27
C TYR A 107 21.76 -5.91 3.78
N CYS A 108 22.88 -5.17 3.91
CA CYS A 108 22.95 -3.74 3.57
C CYS A 108 23.96 -3.41 2.45
N ASP A 109 24.63 -4.42 1.87
CA ASP A 109 25.76 -4.22 0.95
C ASP A 109 25.36 -3.62 -0.42
N GLN A 110 24.06 -3.63 -0.73
CA GLN A 110 23.50 -3.08 -1.97
C GLN A 110 23.31 -1.55 -1.95
N TYR A 111 23.56 -0.88 -0.81
CA TYR A 111 23.34 0.56 -0.66
C TYR A 111 24.67 1.33 -0.62
N ILE A 112 24.99 2.03 -1.70
CA ILE A 112 26.34 2.57 -1.96
C ILE A 112 26.45 4.10 -1.84
N TYR A 113 25.33 4.83 -1.81
CA TYR A 113 25.30 6.30 -1.81
C TYR A 113 25.34 6.96 -0.42
N SER A 114 26.00 6.30 0.54
CA SER A 114 26.03 6.72 1.97
C SER A 114 24.63 6.93 2.53
N GLU A 115 23.74 6.00 2.20
CA GLU A 115 22.38 5.95 2.72
C GLU A 115 22.40 5.39 4.15
N PHE A 116 21.35 5.65 4.92
CA PHE A 116 21.20 5.12 6.28
C PHE A 116 20.05 4.10 6.32
N PRO A 117 20.25 2.88 5.75
CA PRO A 117 19.17 1.94 5.56
C PRO A 117 18.80 1.18 6.83
N ILE A 118 19.61 1.20 7.90
CA ILE A 118 19.39 0.36 9.09
C ILE A 118 18.44 1.05 10.10
N GLU A 119 17.53 0.26 10.66
CA GLU A 119 16.64 0.65 11.75
C GLU A 119 17.42 0.74 13.09
N GLY A 120 17.45 1.94 13.68
CA GLY A 120 18.16 2.22 14.93
C GLY A 120 19.44 3.05 14.73
N ASN A 121 19.74 3.93 15.70
CA ASN A 121 21.00 4.66 15.76
C ASN A 121 22.13 3.67 16.09
N LEU A 122 22.72 3.01 15.10
CA LEU A 122 24.02 2.39 15.33
C LEU A 122 25.06 3.51 15.47
N PRO A 123 25.79 3.59 16.59
CA PRO A 123 26.89 4.52 16.71
C PRO A 123 27.91 4.20 15.61
N HIS A 124 28.27 5.21 14.83
CA HIS A 124 29.45 5.15 13.98
C HIS A 124 30.66 4.83 14.87
N TYR A 125 31.22 3.63 14.72
CA TYR A 125 32.57 3.29 15.20
C TYR A 125 33.55 3.45 14.04
#